data_AF-N6XXP3-F1
#
_entry.id   AF-N6XXP3-F1
#
_cell.length_a   1.000
_cell.length_b   1.000
_cell.length_c   1.000
_cell.angle_alpha   90.00
_cell.angle_beta   90.00
_cell.angle_gamma   90.00
#
_symmetry.space_group_name_H-M   'P 1'
#
loop_
_entity.id
_entity.type
_entity.pdbx_description
1 polymer ?
#
loop_
_entity_poly.entity_id
_entity_poly.type
_entity_poly.pdbx_seq_one_letter_code
_entity_poly.pdbx_strand_id
1 'polypeptide(L)' 'MSIIDSPIGRCEAVHEMVLLDETQQECACEHGCPPGFDCPLAGYFAEVSGLSEVGAEVMKHAGTCMKIPKERARIAA' A
#
# COMPACT_ATOMS: atom_id res chain seq x y z
N MET A 1 10.13 19.40 3.31
CA MET A 1 10.63 18.02 3.13
C MET A 1 9.69 17.10 3.88
N SER A 2 8.93 16.27 3.18
CA SER A 2 8.06 15.28 3.81
C SER A 2 8.90 14.06 4.16
N ILE A 3 8.87 13.65 5.42
CA ILE A 3 9.44 12.37 5.83
C ILE A 3 8.45 11.30 5.42
N ILE A 4 8.90 10.32 4.64
CA ILE A 4 8.13 9.12 4.37
C ILE A 4 8.41 8.16 5.53
N ASP A 5 7.40 7.96 6.39
CA ASP A 5 7.46 7.02 7.52
C ASP A 5 7.07 5.59 7.08
N SER A 6 6.65 5.43 5.83
CA SER A 6 6.25 4.15 5.26
C SER A 6 7.47 3.29 4.87
N PRO A 7 7.42 1.97 5.09
CA PRO A 7 8.45 1.06 4.62
C PRO A 7 8.61 1.14 3.10
N ILE A 8 9.86 1.15 2.63
CA ILE A 8 10.20 1.23 1.20
C ILE A 8 11.06 0.05 0.79
N GLY A 9 10.78 -0.51 -0.38
CA GLY A 9 11.51 -1.62 -0.98
C GLY A 9 12.04 -1.23 -2.36
N ARG A 10 13.09 -1.92 -2.83
CA ARG A 10 13.55 -1.78 -4.22
C ARG A 10 12.89 -2.86 -5.07
N CYS A 11 12.07 -2.47 -6.02
CA CYS A 11 11.47 -3.41 -6.98
C CYS A 11 12.47 -3.72 -8.10
N GLU A 12 12.83 -4.99 -8.26
CA GLU A 12 13.74 -5.44 -9.33
C GLU A 12 13.04 -5.60 -10.68
N ALA A 13 11.71 -5.64 -10.74
CA ALA A 13 10.99 -5.70 -12.01
C ALA A 13 11.04 -4.36 -12.77
N VAL A 14 10.94 -3.25 -12.03
CA VAL A 14 10.91 -1.89 -12.60
C VAL A 14 12.14 -1.05 -12.27
N HIS A 15 13.04 -1.58 -11.43
CA HIS A 15 14.26 -0.91 -10.95
C HIS A 15 14.02 0.40 -10.19
N GLU A 16 12.86 0.53 -9.52
CA GLU A 16 12.46 1.72 -8.76
C GLU A 16 12.23 1.41 -7.28
N MET A 17 12.16 2.47 -6.46
CA MET A 17 11.74 2.37 -5.06
C MET A 17 10.21 2.37 -5.00
N VAL A 18 9.65 1.36 -4.34
CA VAL A 18 8.21 1.17 -4.15
C VAL A 18 7.86 1.28 -2.67
N LEU A 19 6.64 1.75 -2.37
CA LEU A 19 6.14 1.71 -1.00
C LEU A 19 5.66 0.30 -0.70
N LEU A 20 5.89 -0.16 0.53
CA LEU A 20 5.47 -1.49 1.00
C LEU A 20 4.21 -1.41 1.89
N ASP A 21 3.73 -0.19 2.17
CA ASP A 21 2.51 0.07 2.93
C ASP A 21 1.23 -0.08 2.08
N GLU A 22 1.40 -0.20 0.77
CA GLU A 22 0.34 -0.52 -0.19
C GLU A 22 0.25 -2.05 -0.42
N THR A 23 -0.85 -2.49 -1.02
CA THR A 23 -0.98 -3.91 -1.39
C THR A 23 -0.14 -4.23 -2.62
N GLN A 24 0.30 -5.49 -2.76
CA GLN A 24 1.04 -5.93 -3.95
C GLN A 24 0.28 -5.65 -5.25
N GLN A 25 -1.05 -5.75 -5.23
CA GLN A 25 -1.89 -5.47 -6.40
C GLN A 25 -1.88 -3.99 -6.78
N GLU A 26 -1.90 -3.09 -5.80
CA GLU A 26 -1.79 -1.65 -6.05
C GLU A 26 -0.41 -1.31 -6.64
N CYS A 27 0.65 -1.83 -6.04
CA CYS A 27 2.01 -1.63 -6.54
C CYS A 27 2.16 -2.15 -7.99
N ALA A 28 1.60 -3.33 -8.28
CA ALA A 28 1.60 -3.89 -9.63
C ALA A 28 0.80 -3.04 -10.63
N CYS A 29 -0.31 -2.45 -10.21
CA CYS A 29 -1.10 -1.53 -11.02
C CYS A 29 -0.38 -0.20 -11.27
N GLU A 30 0.29 0.36 -10.26
CA GLU A 30 0.98 1.65 -10.35
C GLU A 30 2.28 1.56 -11.16
N HIS A 31 3.07 0.50 -10.93
CA HIS A 31 4.37 0.32 -11.57
C HIS A 31 4.33 -0.58 -12.81
N GLY A 32 3.21 -1.25 -13.08
CA GLY A 32 3.07 -2.12 -14.24
C GLY A 32 3.94 -3.38 -14.13
N CYS A 33 3.98 -4.00 -12.95
CA CYS A 33 4.73 -5.23 -12.73
C CYS A 33 4.32 -6.30 -13.76
N PRO A 34 5.30 -7.00 -14.38
CA PRO A 34 5.00 -7.95 -15.43
C PRO A 34 4.14 -9.12 -14.92
N PRO A 35 3.12 -9.55 -15.70
CA PRO A 35 2.26 -10.66 -15.30
C PRO A 35 3.06 -11.95 -15.20
N GLY A 36 2.91 -12.67 -14.08
CA GLY A 36 3.64 -13.92 -13.82
C GLY A 36 5.06 -13.73 -13.26
N PHE A 37 5.44 -12.51 -12.88
CA PHE A 37 6.68 -12.27 -12.15
C PHE A 37 6.53 -12.65 -10.68
N ASP A 38 7.42 -13.52 -10.21
CA ASP A 38 7.49 -13.89 -8.79
C ASP A 38 8.15 -12.74 -8.03
N CYS A 39 7.32 -11.88 -7.43
CA CYS A 39 7.80 -10.67 -6.78
C CYS A 39 8.57 -11.02 -5.50
N PRO A 40 9.88 -10.68 -5.39
CA PRO A 40 10.66 -10.97 -4.18
C PRO A 40 10.17 -10.18 -2.96
N LEU A 41 9.39 -9.12 -3.20
CA LEU A 41 8.77 -8.28 -2.18
C LEU A 41 7.36 -8.76 -1.79
N ALA A 42 6.84 -9.84 -2.38
CA ALA A 42 5.46 -10.31 -2.17
C ALA A 42 5.07 -10.47 -0.70
N GLY A 43 6.01 -10.91 0.15
CA GLY A 43 5.79 -11.10 1.59
C GLY A 43 5.98 -9.83 2.45
N TYR A 44 6.33 -8.70 1.84
CA TYR A 44 6.61 -7.44 2.54
C TYR A 44 5.53 -6.38 2.30
N PHE A 45 4.63 -6.59 1.35
CA PHE A 45 3.51 -5.67 1.11
C PHE A 45 2.46 -5.80 2.22
N ALA A 46 1.79 -4.70 2.54
CA ALA A 46 0.67 -4.71 3.44
C ALA A 46 -0.50 -5.53 2.88
N GLU A 47 -1.21 -6.27 3.74
CA GLU A 47 -2.46 -6.94 3.35
C GLU A 47 -3.58 -5.94 3.03
N VAL A 48 -3.51 -4.74 3.63
CA VAL A 48 -4.45 -3.64 3.41
C VAL A 48 -3.66 -2.34 3.27
N SER A 49 -3.92 -1.60 2.18
CA SER A 49 -3.28 -0.31 1.89
C SER A 49 -3.46 0.70 3.02
N GLY A 50 -2.38 1.37 3.43
CA GLY A 50 -2.41 2.37 4.50
C GLY A 50 -2.25 1.80 5.90
N LEU A 51 -1.94 0.50 6.02
CA LEU A 51 -1.77 -0.20 7.29
C LEU A 51 -0.42 -0.92 7.34
N SER A 52 0.59 -0.21 7.85
CA SER A 52 1.85 -0.81 8.27
C SER A 52 1.59 -1.97 9.26
N GLU A 53 2.44 -3.00 9.26
CA GLU A 53 2.37 -4.15 10.18
C GLU A 53 2.26 -3.71 11.67
N VAL A 54 2.86 -2.56 12.02
CA VAL A 54 2.79 -1.95 13.35
C VAL A 54 1.39 -1.42 13.70
N GLY A 55 0.55 -1.12 12.71
CA GLY A 55 -0.87 -0.77 12.88
C GLY A 55 -1.79 -1.99 12.91
N ALA A 56 -1.41 -3.09 12.26
CA ALA A 56 -2.22 -4.30 12.16
C ALA A 56 -2.48 -4.95 13.54
N GLU A 57 -1.49 -4.93 14.43
CA GLU A 57 -1.61 -5.43 15.81
C GLU A 57 -2.51 -4.55 16.69
N VAL A 58 -2.56 -3.24 16.45
CA VAL A 58 -3.44 -2.31 17.16
C VAL A 58 -4.92 -2.49 16.77
N MET A 59 -5.19 -2.86 15.51
CA MET A 59 -6.56 -3.02 15.01
C MET A 59 -7.21 -4.36 15.34
N LYS A 60 -6.48 -5.38 15.80
CA LYS A 60 -7.08 -6.67 16.21
C LYS A 60 -7.97 -6.53 17.46
N HIS A 61 -7.94 -5.38 18.15
CA HIS A 61 -8.83 -5.04 19.27
C HIS A 61 -9.98 -4.09 18.92
N ALA A 62 -10.01 -3.52 17.71
CA ALA A 62 -11.07 -2.60 17.30
C ALA A 62 -11.74 -3.14 16.05
N GLY A 63 -12.65 -4.11 16.26
CA GLY A 63 -13.63 -4.49 15.28
C GLY A 63 -14.52 -3.30 14.92
N THR A 64 -14.08 -2.44 14.03
CA THR A 64 -14.95 -1.63 13.18
C THR A 64 -14.17 -1.31 11.91
N CYS A 65 -14.46 -2.08 10.86
CA CYS A 65 -14.16 -1.76 9.48
C CYS A 65 -14.80 -0.40 9.14
N MET A 66 -14.11 0.70 9.46
CA MET A 66 -14.41 2.01 8.93
C MET A 66 -13.84 2.08 7.52
N LYS A 67 -14.62 1.55 6.58
CA LYS A 67 -14.46 1.84 5.15
C LYS A 67 -14.52 3.35 5.04
N ILE A 68 -13.40 4.03 4.84
CA ILE A 68 -13.40 5.45 4.52
C ILE A 68 -13.91 5.52 3.07
N PRO A 69 -15.12 6.04 2.80
CA PRO A 69 -15.55 6.20 1.42
C PRO A 69 -14.69 7.31 0.79
N LYS A 70 -14.05 7.01 -0.35
CA LYS A 70 -13.52 8.01 -1.29
C LYS A 70 -14.70 8.81 -1.85
N GLU A 71 -15.24 9.74 -1.07
CA GLU A 71 -16.24 10.70 -1.54
C GLU A 71 -16.06 12.01 -0.78
N ARG A 72 -15.52 13.03 -1.48
CA ARG A 72 -15.78 14.47 -1.30
C ARG A 72 -14.78 15.27 -2.17
N ALA A 73 -15.15 16.26 -2.97
CA ALA A 73 -16.42 16.94 -3.12
C ALA A 73 -16.47 17.62 -4.49
N ARG A 74 -17.60 17.49 -5.19
CA ARG A 74 -18.05 18.52 -6.11
C ARG A 74 -18.46 19.71 -5.24
N ILE A 75 -17.88 20.88 -5.48
CA ILE A 75 -18.48 22.14 -5.05
C ILE A 75 -18.55 23.02 -6.29
N ALA A 76 -19.77 23.11 -6.83
CA ALA A 76 -20.16 24.16 -7.75
C ALA A 76 -20.22 25.48 -6.96
N ALA A 77 -19.71 26.54 -7.57
CA ALA A 77 -20.05 27.92 -7.25
C ALA A 77 -20.65 28.55 -8.52
#